data_AF-A0A969IJE6-F1
#
_entry.id   AF-A0A969IJE6-F1
#
_cell.length_a   1.000
_cell.length_b   1.000
_cell.length_c   1.000
_cell.angle_alpha   90.00
_cell.angle_beta   90.00
_cell.angle_gamma   90.00
#
_symmetry.space_group_name_H-M   'P 1'
#
loop_
_entity.id
_entity.type
_entity.pdbx_description
1 polymer ?
#
loop_
_entity_poly.entity_id
_entity_poly.type
_entity_poly.pdbx_seq_one_letter_code
_entity_poly.pdbx_strand_id
1 'polypeptide(L)'
;MALSSMTGFARGEGSAGETRWTWELKSVNGRGLEPRFRLPPGLDFLEQDLRKALNDRFSRGSFNAFLSLKGAAVEGGLAVKPRGARLRDCAY
;
A
#
# COMPACT_ATOMS: atom_id res chain seq x y z
N MET A 1 -26.15 -13.65 -10.23
CA MET A 1 -24.84 -13.32 -10.83
C MET A 1 -24.42 -11.97 -10.29
N ALA A 2 -23.60 -11.95 -9.23
CA ALA A 2 -23.14 -10.71 -8.64
C ALA A 2 -21.97 -10.18 -9.47
N LEU A 3 -22.12 -8.96 -9.96
CA LEU A 3 -21.08 -8.22 -10.66
C LEU A 3 -19.95 -7.94 -9.64
N SER A 4 -18.87 -8.73 -9.66
CA SER A 4 -17.68 -8.51 -8.83
C SER A 4 -17.08 -7.15 -9.20
N SER A 5 -17.45 -6.12 -8.43
CA SER A 5 -16.86 -4.79 -8.54
C SER A 5 -15.44 -4.88 -8.00
N MET A 6 -14.51 -5.06 -8.93
CA MET A 6 -13.12 -5.43 -8.68
C MET A 6 -12.30 -4.17 -8.38
N THR A 7 -12.68 -3.48 -7.30
CA THR A 7 -11.98 -2.34 -6.72
C THR A 7 -11.87 -2.52 -5.20
N GLY A 8 -10.64 -2.62 -4.69
CA GLY A 8 -10.36 -2.77 -3.26
C GLY A 8 -9.78 -1.48 -2.70
N PHE A 9 -10.39 -0.93 -1.65
CA PHE A 9 -9.78 0.16 -0.89
C PHE A 9 -9.38 -0.36 0.49
N ALA A 10 -8.14 -0.08 0.88
CA ALA A 10 -7.66 -0.36 2.22
C ALA A 10 -6.93 0.88 2.76
N ARG A 11 -7.26 1.28 3.97
CA ARG A 11 -6.54 2.33 4.70
C ARG A 11 -6.04 1.75 6.02
N GLY A 12 -4.77 1.96 6.31
CA GLY A 12 -4.14 1.59 7.57
C GLY A 12 -3.43 2.80 8.12
N GLU A 13 -3.67 3.14 9.38
CA GLU A 13 -2.97 4.22 10.05
C GLU A 13 -2.31 3.71 11.32
N GLY A 14 -1.28 4.41 11.75
CA GLY A 14 -0.60 4.13 12.98
C GLY A 14 0.29 5.28 13.41
N SER A 15 0.94 5.10 14.54
CA SER A 15 1.89 6.05 15.09
C SER A 15 3.13 5.33 15.58
N ALA A 16 4.26 6.00 15.43
CA ALA A 16 5.54 5.62 15.98
C ALA A 16 6.11 6.85 16.71
N GLY A 17 5.97 6.86 18.04
CA GLY A 17 6.28 8.03 18.85
C GLY A 17 5.42 9.24 18.46
N GLU A 18 6.06 10.36 18.16
CA GLU A 18 5.42 11.60 17.71
C GLU A 18 5.07 11.60 16.21
N THR A 19 5.54 10.61 15.46
CA THR A 19 5.26 10.48 14.04
C THR A 19 4.00 9.64 13.82
N ARG A 20 3.00 10.20 13.14
CA ARG A 20 1.85 9.46 12.62
C ARG A 20 2.07 9.10 11.17
N TRP A 21 1.61 7.92 10.78
CA TRP A 21 1.66 7.45 9.41
C TRP A 21 0.29 6.97 8.96
N THR A 22 -0.02 7.19 7.68
CA THR A 22 -1.25 6.75 7.05
C THR A 22 -0.91 6.12 5.71
N TRP A 23 -1.25 4.84 5.57
CA TRP A 23 -1.24 4.09 4.33
C TRP A 23 -2.63 4.08 3.72
N GLU A 24 -2.71 4.38 2.44
CA GLU A 24 -3.91 4.21 1.62
C GLU A 24 -3.56 3.37 0.40
N LEU A 25 -4.27 2.26 0.21
CA LEU A 25 -4.11 1.36 -0.92
C LEU A 25 -5.44 1.31 -1.69
N LYS A 26 -5.36 1.57 -2.98
CA LYS A 26 -6.47 1.45 -3.94
C LYS A 26 -6.08 0.41 -4.97
N SER A 27 -6.85 -0.66 -5.12
CA SER A 27 -6.73 -1.58 -6.23
C SER A 27 -7.91 -1.39 -7.17
N VAL A 28 -7.64 -1.49 -8.47
CA VAL A 28 -8.67 -1.51 -9.51
C VAL A 28 -8.33 -2.60 -10.53
N ASN A 29 -9.35 -3.06 -11.25
CA ASN A 29 -9.22 -4.11 -12.26
C ASN A 29 -8.38 -3.63 -13.46
N GLY A 30 -7.07 -3.86 -13.41
CA GLY A 30 -6.14 -3.61 -14.49
C GLY A 30 -5.90 -4.88 -15.29
N ARG A 31 -5.75 -4.76 -16.62
CA ARG A 31 -5.33 -5.89 -17.47
C ARG A 31 -3.90 -6.35 -17.18
N GLY A 32 -3.03 -5.42 -16.78
CA GLY A 32 -1.67 -5.68 -16.32
C GLY A 32 -1.49 -5.41 -14.83
N LEU A 33 -0.37 -5.86 -14.27
CA LEU A 33 0.05 -5.48 -12.93
C LEU A 33 0.72 -4.08 -12.99
N GLU A 34 0.00 -3.07 -12.51
CA GLU A 34 0.50 -1.70 -12.46
C GLU A 34 0.58 -1.20 -11.01
N PRO A 35 1.68 -1.44 -10.31
CA PRO A 35 1.87 -0.93 -8.96
C PRO A 35 2.46 0.49 -9.02
N ARG A 36 1.74 1.43 -8.43
CA ARG A 36 2.13 2.83 -8.20
C ARG A 36 2.26 3.05 -6.71
N PHE A 37 3.43 3.51 -6.31
CA PHE A 37 3.71 3.89 -4.93
C PHE A 37 3.97 5.39 -4.88
N ARG A 38 3.41 6.05 -3.89
CA ARG A 38 3.74 7.44 -3.56
C ARG A 38 4.21 7.45 -2.12
N LEU A 39 5.53 7.56 -1.97
CA LEU A 39 6.20 7.51 -0.69
C LEU A 39 6.71 8.92 -0.33
N PRO A 40 6.79 9.25 0.96
CA PRO A 40 7.51 10.43 1.43
C PRO A 40 9.01 10.32 1.14
N PRO A 41 9.72 11.45 1.05
CA PRO A 41 11.16 11.45 0.81
C PRO A 41 11.90 10.67 1.91
N GLY A 42 12.87 9.84 1.52
CA GLY A 42 13.66 9.03 2.44
C GLY A 42 13.12 7.62 2.68
N LEU A 43 11.96 7.27 2.08
CA LEU A 43 11.38 5.92 2.11
C LEU A 43 11.34 5.24 0.73
N ASP A 44 12.00 5.80 -0.26
CA ASP A 44 12.04 5.28 -1.65
C ASP A 44 12.55 3.84 -1.74
N PHE A 45 13.40 3.42 -0.79
CA PHE A 45 13.88 2.05 -0.68
C PHE A 45 12.76 1.02 -0.46
N LEU A 46 11.62 1.42 0.13
CA LEU A 46 10.46 0.54 0.30
C LEU A 46 9.75 0.25 -1.02
N GLU A 47 9.92 1.10 -2.05
CA GLU A 47 9.22 0.89 -3.32
C GLU A 47 9.58 -0.46 -3.95
N GLN A 48 10.87 -0.81 -3.97
CA GLN A 48 11.34 -2.06 -4.56
C GLN A 48 10.78 -3.28 -3.82
N ASP A 49 10.78 -3.24 -2.48
CA ASP A 49 10.27 -4.34 -1.66
C ASP A 49 8.76 -4.51 -1.83
N LEU A 50 8.00 -3.40 -1.82
CA LEU A 50 6.56 -3.41 -2.05
C LEU A 50 6.20 -3.87 -3.47
N ARG A 51 6.95 -3.45 -4.49
CA ARG A 51 6.75 -3.90 -5.87
C ARG A 51 6.97 -5.40 -5.98
N LYS A 52 8.03 -5.94 -5.37
CA LYS A 52 8.30 -7.37 -5.34
C LYS A 52 7.18 -8.13 -4.64
N ALA A 53 6.71 -7.65 -3.49
CA ALA A 53 5.61 -8.25 -2.75
C ALA A 53 4.28 -8.25 -3.54
N LEU A 54 3.97 -7.19 -4.29
CA LEU A 54 2.79 -7.15 -5.15
C LEU A 54 2.92 -8.11 -6.35
N ASN A 55 4.10 -8.20 -6.95
CA ASN A 55 4.34 -9.09 -8.09
C ASN A 55 4.26 -10.57 -7.70
N ASP A 56 4.72 -10.92 -6.50
CA ASP A 56 4.62 -12.28 -5.96
C ASP A 56 3.16 -12.68 -5.65
N ARG A 57 2.31 -11.70 -5.31
CA ARG A 57 0.94 -11.94 -4.82
C ARG A 57 -0.16 -11.72 -5.86
N PHE A 58 0.09 -10.90 -6.88
CA PHE A 58 -0.90 -10.52 -7.88
C PHE A 58 -0.29 -10.54 -9.28
N SER A 59 -0.94 -11.23 -10.22
CA SER A 59 -0.52 -11.28 -11.63
C SER A 59 -1.15 -10.20 -12.51
N ARG A 60 -2.23 -9.54 -12.02
CA ARG A 60 -2.97 -8.47 -12.72
C ARG A 60 -3.63 -7.54 -11.71
N GLY A 61 -3.81 -6.27 -12.07
CA GLY A 61 -4.45 -5.26 -11.24
C GLY A 61 -3.63 -3.98 -11.20
N SER A 62 -4.31 -2.83 -11.17
CA SER A 62 -3.65 -1.56 -10.91
C SER A 62 -3.74 -1.28 -9.42
N PHE A 63 -2.59 -1.14 -8.76
CA PHE A 63 -2.47 -0.92 -7.33
C PHE A 63 -1.86 0.46 -7.11
N ASN A 64 -2.55 1.32 -6.36
CA ASN A 64 -2.09 2.64 -5.99
C ASN A 64 -1.94 2.69 -4.48
N ALA A 65 -0.70 2.71 -4.00
CA ALA A 65 -0.36 2.80 -2.58
C ALA A 65 0.21 4.20 -2.29
N PHE A 66 -0.34 4.86 -1.30
CA PHE A 66 0.09 6.16 -0.81
C PHE A 66 0.47 6.05 0.66
N LEU A 67 1.65 6.55 1.01
CA LEU A 67 2.08 6.71 2.39
C LEU A 67 2.19 8.21 2.71
N SER A 68 1.48 8.64 3.74
CA SER A 68 1.62 9.97 4.31
C SER A 68 2.22 9.86 5.71
N LEU A 69 3.18 10.74 6.00
CA LEU A 69 3.75 10.92 7.34
C LEU A 69 3.34 12.30 7.87
N LYS A 70 2.88 12.33 9.13
CA LYS A 70 2.59 13.55 9.87
C LYS A 70 3.36 13.50 11.20
N GLY A 71 4.45 14.26 11.29
CA GLY A 71 5.27 14.40 12.48
C GLY A 71 6.59 15.12 12.17
N ALA A 72 7.29 15.58 13.20
CA ALA A 72 8.61 16.19 13.06
C ALA A 72 9.60 15.15 12.48
N ALA A 73 10.25 15.53 11.38
CA ALA A 73 11.37 14.87 10.69
C ALA A 73 11.59 13.37 10.99
N VAL A 74 11.19 12.50 10.05
CA VAL A 74 11.55 11.08 10.09
C VAL A 74 12.99 10.91 9.58
N GLU A 75 13.96 11.17 10.44
CA GLU A 75 15.32 10.68 10.29
C GLU A 75 15.45 9.35 11.03
N GLY A 76 15.16 8.25 10.34
CA GLY A 76 15.33 6.91 10.90
C GLY A 76 14.35 5.95 10.28
N GLY A 77 14.89 4.94 9.60
CA GLY A 77 14.16 3.92 8.85
C GLY A 77 12.93 3.40 9.60
N LEU A 78 11.77 3.97 9.28
CA LEU A 78 10.52 3.53 9.86
C LEU A 78 10.10 2.28 9.09
N ALA A 79 10.38 1.11 9.68
CA ALA A 79 9.83 -0.15 9.21
C ALA A 79 8.32 -0.18 9.49
N VAL A 80 7.55 0.60 8.72
CA VAL A 80 6.09 0.57 8.75
C VAL A 80 5.65 -0.74 8.12
N LYS A 81 5.60 -1.80 8.93
CA LYS A 81 4.94 -3.03 8.51
C LYS A 81 3.44 -2.72 8.42
N PRO A 82 2.80 -2.81 7.24
CA PRO A 82 1.35 -2.69 7.12
C PRO A 82 0.73 -3.91 7.82
N ARG A 83 0.55 -3.81 9.14
CA ARG A 83 0.05 -4.89 9.97
C ARG A 83 -1.48 -4.91 9.80
N GLY A 84 -1.94 -5.53 8.71
CA GLY A 84 -3.30 -6.02 8.61
C GLY A 84 -4.25 -5.33 7.64
N ALA A 85 -3.78 -4.79 6.50
CA ALA A 85 -4.68 -4.64 5.35
C ALA A 85 -4.99 -6.06 4.81
N ARG A 86 -5.94 -6.76 5.43
CA ARG A 86 -6.43 -8.05 4.92
C ARG A 86 -7.14 -7.78 3.59
N LEU A 87 -6.39 -7.84 2.49
CA LEU A 87 -6.86 -8.00 1.10
C LEU A 87 -7.50 -9.40 0.91
N ARG A 88 -8.34 -9.86 1.85
CA ARG A 88 -8.93 -11.21 1.82
C ARG A 88 -10.27 -11.29 1.11
N ASP A 89 -10.86 -10.18 0.69
CA ASP A 89 -12.19 -10.16 0.06
C ASP A 89 -12.19 -9.81 -1.43
N CYS A 90 -11.04 -9.88 -2.11
CA CYS A 90 -10.96 -9.57 -3.55
C CYS A 90 -10.81 -10.79 -4.47
N ALA A 91 -11.04 -12.00 -3.97
CA ALA A 91 -10.98 -13.22 -4.77
C ALA A 91 -12.20 -14.11 -4.49
N TYR A 92 -13.29 -13.81 -5.19
CA TYR A 92 -14.24 -14.80 -5.67
C TYR A 92 -14.73 -14.41 -7.07
#